data_AF-A0A0Q4NG16-F1
#
_entry.id   AF-A0A0Q4NG16-F1
#
_cell.length_a   1.000
_cell.length_b   1.000
_cell.length_c   1.000
_cell.angle_alpha   90.00
_cell.angle_beta   90.00
_cell.angle_gamma   90.00
#
_symmetry.space_group_name_H-M   'P 1'
#
loop_
_entity.id
_entity.type
_entity.pdbx_description
1 polymer ?
#
loop_
_entity_poly.entity_id
_entity_poly.type
_entity_poly.pdbx_seq_one_letter_code
_entity_poly.pdbx_strand_id
1 'polypeptide(L)'
;MSKDRRNQNRLGLFYEEAQQALCELAERHGVEIPRGMATIEGQCLHWRLSVYADSGKQYWDELWRSKVELLGLPTHILPGDDVIDPDGESWLLLGLDPMSEQMPVRLKSPVGVDHFCSIGQAQLLQKV
;
A
#
# COMPACT_ATOMS: atom_id res chain seq x y z
N MET A 1 7.34 -6.81 -35.43
CA MET A 1 7.31 -6.28 -34.03
C MET A 1 8.23 -5.08 -33.94
N SER A 2 7.77 -3.94 -33.42
CA SER A 2 8.62 -2.75 -33.22
C SER A 2 9.68 -2.99 -32.14
N LYS A 3 10.80 -2.28 -32.23
CA LYS A 3 11.91 -2.34 -31.27
C LYS A 3 11.45 -2.01 -29.84
N ASP A 4 10.55 -1.04 -29.71
CA ASP A 4 10.01 -0.62 -28.41
C ASP A 4 9.16 -1.70 -27.75
N ARG A 5 8.31 -2.40 -28.51
CA ARG A 5 7.52 -3.51 -27.98
C ARG A 5 8.39 -4.67 -27.51
N ARG A 6 9.54 -4.91 -28.18
CA ARG A 6 10.51 -5.93 -27.74
C ARG A 6 11.18 -5.52 -26.42
N ASN A 7 11.54 -4.25 -26.27
CA ASN A 7 12.16 -3.72 -25.06
C ASN A 7 11.19 -3.75 -23.87
N GLN A 8 9.94 -3.32 -24.06
CA GLN A 8 8.90 -3.37 -23.03
C GLN A 8 8.65 -4.82 -22.56
N ASN A 9 8.54 -5.77 -23.50
CA ASN A 9 8.40 -7.19 -23.14
C ASN A 9 9.59 -7.70 -22.33
N ARG A 10 10.83 -7.34 -22.71
CA ARG A 10 12.04 -7.76 -21.97
C ARG A 10 12.06 -7.20 -20.55
N LEU A 11 11.68 -5.94 -20.37
CA LEU A 11 11.60 -5.30 -19.05
C LEU A 11 10.49 -5.90 -18.18
N GLY A 12 9.34 -6.22 -18.78
CA GLY A 12 8.25 -6.91 -18.09
C GLY A 12 8.67 -8.31 -17.62
N LEU A 13 9.34 -9.09 -18.47
CA LEU A 13 9.88 -10.41 -18.10
C LEU A 13 10.89 -10.30 -16.96
N PHE A 14 11.82 -9.35 -17.05
CA PHE A 14 12.79 -9.10 -15.97
C PHE A 14 12.10 -8.76 -14.64
N TYR A 15 11.06 -7.91 -14.67
CA TYR A 15 10.30 -7.56 -13.46
C TYR A 15 9.64 -8.78 -12.82
N GLU A 16 8.96 -9.63 -13.60
CA GLU A 16 8.29 -10.82 -13.07
C GLU A 16 9.30 -11.80 -12.46
N GLU A 17 10.41 -12.08 -13.15
CA GLU A 17 11.46 -12.96 -12.64
C GLU A 17 12.14 -12.40 -11.38
N ALA A 18 12.44 -11.09 -11.37
CA ALA A 18 13.05 -10.44 -10.23
C ALA A 18 12.11 -10.40 -9.02
N GLN A 19 10.83 -10.10 -9.23
CA GLN A 19 9.82 -10.10 -8.17
C GLN A 19 9.68 -11.50 -7.55
N GLN A 20 9.64 -12.55 -8.37
CA GLN A 20 9.57 -13.93 -7.89
C GLN A 20 10.81 -14.30 -7.06
N ALA A 21 12.01 -14.00 -7.57
CA ALA A 21 13.25 -14.28 -6.84
C ALA A 21 13.35 -13.52 -5.50
N LEU A 22 12.82 -12.29 -5.44
CA LEU A 22 12.73 -11.53 -4.21
C LEU A 22 11.73 -12.14 -3.22
N CYS A 23 10.56 -12.61 -3.69
CA CYS A 23 9.61 -13.32 -2.84
C CYS A 23 10.24 -14.57 -2.21
N GLU A 24 10.94 -15.38 -2.99
CA GLU A 24 11.65 -16.57 -2.49
C GLU A 24 12.77 -16.22 -1.50
N LEU A 25 13.47 -15.09 -1.72
CA LEU A 25 14.44 -14.57 -0.75
C LEU A 25 13.74 -14.13 0.54
N ALA A 26 12.60 -13.45 0.42
CA ALA A 26 11.83 -12.95 1.54
C ALA A 26 11.39 -14.09 2.47
N GLU A 27 10.85 -15.17 1.88
CA GLU A 27 10.47 -16.38 2.59
C GLU A 27 11.62 -17.00 3.39
N ARG A 28 12.82 -17.09 2.79
CA ARG A 28 14.01 -17.65 3.47
C ARG A 28 14.47 -16.82 4.67
N HIS A 29 14.21 -15.52 4.65
CA HIS A 29 14.62 -14.60 5.71
C HIS A 29 13.46 -14.23 6.65
N GLY A 30 12.26 -14.76 6.43
CA GLY A 30 11.08 -14.46 7.24
C GLY A 30 10.61 -13.01 7.14
N VAL A 31 10.87 -12.34 6.01
CA VAL A 31 10.45 -10.94 5.76
C VAL A 31 9.31 -10.90 4.73
N GLU A 32 8.50 -9.85 4.72
CA GLU A 32 7.47 -9.65 3.69
C GLU A 32 7.97 -8.67 2.61
N ILE A 33 7.85 -9.07 1.34
CA ILE A 33 8.03 -8.19 0.19
C ILE A 33 6.74 -8.22 -0.62
N PRO A 34 5.81 -7.25 -0.44
CA PRO A 34 4.66 -7.17 -1.30
C PRO A 34 5.08 -6.84 -2.73
N ARG A 35 4.20 -7.16 -3.69
CA ARG A 35 4.42 -6.85 -5.09
C ARG A 35 4.60 -5.34 -5.26
N GLY A 36 5.78 -4.92 -5.67
CA GLY A 36 6.10 -3.50 -5.83
C GLY A 36 5.34 -2.88 -7.00
N MET A 37 5.03 -1.57 -6.90
CA MET A 37 4.51 -0.83 -8.05
C MET A 37 5.60 -0.67 -9.09
N ALA A 38 5.32 -1.08 -10.33
CA ALA A 38 6.23 -0.99 -11.44
C ALA A 38 5.57 -0.36 -12.66
N THR A 39 6.29 0.56 -13.29
CA THR A 39 5.88 1.23 -14.55
C THR A 39 7.02 1.16 -15.54
N ILE A 40 6.71 0.88 -16.81
CA ILE A 40 7.69 0.88 -17.89
C ILE A 40 7.46 2.12 -18.75
N GLU A 41 8.48 2.98 -18.85
CA GLU A 41 8.47 4.20 -19.66
C GLU A 41 9.57 4.12 -20.71
N GLY A 42 9.16 3.88 -21.97
CA GLY A 42 10.09 3.69 -23.09
C GLY A 42 11.01 2.49 -22.88
N GLN A 43 12.26 2.76 -22.50
CA GLN A 43 13.31 1.76 -22.27
C GLN A 43 13.73 1.65 -20.79
N CYS A 44 12.96 2.25 -19.87
CA CYS A 44 13.21 2.28 -18.45
C CYS A 44 12.12 1.51 -17.68
N LEU A 45 12.53 0.76 -16.66
CA LEU A 45 11.64 0.16 -15.65
C LEU A 45 11.79 0.97 -14.37
N HIS A 46 10.73 1.65 -13.96
CA HIS A 46 10.61 2.29 -12.66
C HIS A 46 9.95 1.30 -11.70
N TRP A 47 10.68 0.83 -10.69
CA TRP A 47 10.17 -0.15 -9.74
C TRP A 47 10.42 0.31 -8.31
N ARG A 48 9.35 0.45 -7.54
CA ARG A 48 9.41 0.78 -6.12
C ARG A 48 9.14 -0.45 -5.28
N LEU A 49 10.05 -0.73 -4.35
CA LEU A 49 10.00 -1.88 -3.45
C LEU A 49 9.92 -1.42 -1.99
N SER A 50 9.14 -2.13 -1.18
CA SER A 50 9.16 -2.03 0.28
C SER A 50 9.39 -3.42 0.84
N VAL A 51 10.17 -3.51 1.92
CA VAL A 51 10.49 -4.77 2.60
C VAL A 51 10.15 -4.59 4.07
N TYR A 52 9.39 -5.50 4.64
CA TYR A 52 8.95 -5.45 6.03
C TYR A 52 9.58 -6.61 6.78
N ALA A 53 10.09 -6.33 7.99
CA ALA A 53 10.66 -7.36 8.85
C ALA A 53 9.62 -8.42 9.23
N ASP A 54 8.36 -8.01 9.36
CA ASP A 54 7.19 -8.86 9.60
C ASP A 54 6.14 -8.59 8.51
N SER A 55 4.84 -8.64 8.83
CA SER A 55 3.82 -8.31 7.82
C SER A 55 3.75 -6.81 7.54
N GLY A 56 3.64 -6.42 6.27
CA GLY A 56 3.44 -5.03 5.88
C GLY A 56 2.18 -4.44 6.53
N LYS A 57 1.14 -5.26 6.71
CA LYS A 57 -0.05 -4.91 7.49
C LYS A 57 0.28 -4.50 8.93
N GLN A 58 1.07 -5.30 9.66
CA GLN A 58 1.47 -4.97 11.03
C GLN A 58 2.22 -3.65 11.11
N TYR A 59 3.11 -3.36 10.16
CA TYR A 59 3.83 -2.10 10.14
C TYR A 59 2.88 -0.89 10.02
N TRP A 60 1.88 -0.96 9.15
CA TRP A 60 0.88 0.10 9.00
C TRP A 60 -0.05 0.20 10.21
N ASP A 61 -0.40 -0.94 10.81
CA ASP A 61 -1.20 -1.01 12.03
C ASP A 61 -0.47 -0.37 13.22
N GLU A 62 0.82 -0.68 13.39
CA GLU A 62 1.67 -0.11 14.44
C GLU A 62 1.88 1.39 14.24
N LEU A 63 2.07 1.82 12.98
CA LEU A 63 2.19 3.22 12.66
C LEU A 63 0.90 3.98 12.97
N TRP A 64 -0.27 3.44 12.62
CA TRP A 64 -1.55 4.00 13.02
C TRP A 64 -1.63 4.13 14.55
N ARG A 65 -1.42 3.04 15.28
CA ARG A 65 -1.54 3.02 16.74
C ARG A 65 -0.59 3.99 17.43
N SER A 66 0.62 4.18 16.91
CA SER A 66 1.61 5.10 17.48
C SER A 66 1.37 6.58 17.14
N LYS A 67 0.54 6.88 16.14
CA LYS A 67 0.32 8.25 15.64
C LYS A 67 -1.11 8.75 15.74
N VAL A 68 -2.09 7.87 15.99
CA VAL A 68 -3.53 8.19 15.98
C VAL A 68 -3.87 9.40 16.86
N GLU A 69 -3.37 9.43 18.10
CA GLU A 69 -3.59 10.56 19.03
C GLU A 69 -2.90 11.84 18.55
N LEU A 70 -1.65 11.74 18.11
CA LEU A 70 -0.86 12.88 17.64
C LEU A 70 -1.50 13.56 16.42
N LEU A 71 -2.10 12.76 15.54
CA LEU A 71 -2.74 13.22 14.31
C LEU A 71 -4.22 13.60 14.50
N GLY A 72 -4.74 13.48 15.72
CA GLY A 72 -6.16 13.73 16.03
C GLY A 72 -7.12 12.78 15.31
N LEU A 73 -6.65 11.60 14.90
CA LEU A 73 -7.47 10.59 14.23
C LEU A 73 -8.38 9.87 15.26
N PRO A 74 -9.49 9.24 14.82
CA PRO A 74 -10.41 8.57 15.74
C PRO A 74 -9.75 7.36 16.42
N THR A 75 -9.55 7.43 17.74
CA THR A 75 -8.86 6.39 18.53
C THR A 75 -9.67 5.11 18.73
N HIS A 76 -10.99 5.16 18.49
CA HIS A 76 -11.89 4.02 18.60
C HIS A 76 -11.95 3.19 17.29
N ILE A 77 -11.34 3.69 16.22
CA ILE A 77 -11.20 2.99 14.94
C ILE A 77 -9.79 2.43 14.85
N LEU A 78 -9.69 1.17 14.46
CA LEU A 78 -8.43 0.45 14.32
C LEU A 78 -8.31 -0.10 12.90
N PRO A 79 -7.08 -0.22 12.37
CA PRO A 79 -6.85 -0.91 11.12
C PRO A 79 -7.42 -2.33 11.15
N GLY A 80 -8.10 -2.71 10.07
CA GLY A 80 -8.94 -3.90 9.98
C GLY A 80 -10.42 -3.66 10.27
N ASP A 81 -10.81 -2.48 10.78
CA ASP A 81 -12.22 -2.12 10.93
C ASP A 81 -12.83 -1.67 9.59
N ASP A 82 -14.10 -2.04 9.39
CA ASP A 82 -14.95 -1.42 8.39
C ASP A 82 -15.37 -0.02 8.88
N VAL A 83 -15.26 0.96 8.00
CA VAL A 83 -15.57 2.37 8.25
C VAL A 83 -16.43 2.95 7.13
N ILE A 84 -17.20 3.97 7.46
CA ILE A 84 -17.98 4.76 6.52
C ILE A 84 -17.44 6.19 6.50
N ASP A 85 -17.35 6.78 5.31
CA ASP A 85 -16.99 8.18 5.12
C ASP A 85 -18.22 9.11 5.18
N PRO A 86 -18.05 10.45 5.16
CA PRO A 86 -19.17 11.39 5.22
C PRO A 86 -20.19 11.27 4.09
N ASP A 87 -19.79 10.70 2.95
CA ASP A 87 -20.65 10.51 1.77
C ASP A 87 -21.43 9.18 1.86
N GLY A 88 -21.16 8.35 2.87
CA GLY A 88 -21.82 7.07 3.08
C GLY A 88 -21.12 5.89 2.41
N GLU A 89 -19.94 6.09 1.81
CA GLU A 89 -19.18 5.03 1.18
C GLU A 89 -18.46 4.18 2.22
N SER A 90 -18.42 2.86 2.00
CA SER A 90 -17.82 1.89 2.92
C SER A 90 -16.40 1.53 2.54
N TRP A 91 -15.53 1.41 3.54
CA TRP A 91 -14.11 1.18 3.37
C TRP A 91 -13.58 0.25 4.46
N LEU A 92 -12.53 -0.49 4.16
CA LEU A 92 -11.71 -1.15 5.17
C LEU A 92 -10.51 -0.25 5.51
N LEU A 93 -10.32 0.10 6.79
CA LEU A 93 -9.14 0.86 7.21
C LEU A 93 -7.89 -0.03 7.18
N LEU A 94 -6.85 0.40 6.48
CA LEU A 94 -5.57 -0.34 6.39
C LEU A 94 -4.45 0.24 7.27
N GLY A 95 -4.60 1.49 7.75
CA GLY A 95 -3.60 2.17 8.58
C GLY A 95 -2.99 3.39 7.91
N LEU A 96 -1.72 3.68 8.21
CA LEU A 96 -1.00 4.86 7.71
C LEU A 96 0.12 4.47 6.73
N ASP A 97 0.29 5.26 5.67
CA ASP A 97 1.46 5.29 4.80
C ASP A 97 2.31 6.56 5.11
N PRO A 98 3.49 6.42 5.74
CA PRO A 98 4.35 7.54 6.06
C PRO A 98 5.00 8.17 4.83
N MET A 99 4.95 7.50 3.67
CA MET A 99 5.54 8.01 2.43
C MET A 99 4.59 8.94 1.68
N SER A 100 3.33 9.03 2.10
CA SER A 100 2.32 9.91 1.51
C SER A 100 2.05 11.08 2.45
N GLU A 101 2.84 12.15 2.33
CA GLU A 101 2.74 13.31 3.24
C GLU A 101 1.34 13.97 3.22
N GLN A 102 0.69 14.03 2.06
CA GLN A 102 -0.60 14.70 1.90
C GLN A 102 -1.79 13.78 2.16
N MET A 103 -1.66 12.49 1.82
CA MET A 103 -2.74 11.50 1.94
C MET A 103 -2.23 10.23 2.63
N PRO A 104 -1.87 10.32 3.92
CA PRO A 104 -1.21 9.22 4.62
C PRO A 104 -2.18 8.11 5.03
N VAL A 105 -3.51 8.31 5.03
CA VAL A 105 -4.43 7.27 5.50
C VAL A 105 -4.77 6.32 4.36
N ARG A 106 -4.57 5.02 4.59
CA ARG A 106 -4.84 3.97 3.61
C ARG A 106 -6.19 3.31 3.89
N LEU A 107 -7.01 3.24 2.85
CA LEU A 107 -8.30 2.59 2.83
C LEU A 107 -8.33 1.53 1.73
N LYS A 108 -9.21 0.54 1.87
CA LYS A 108 -9.49 -0.42 0.80
C LYS A 108 -10.98 -0.41 0.50
N SER A 109 -11.33 -0.25 -0.78
CA SER A 109 -12.72 -0.32 -1.21
C SER A 109 -13.26 -1.76 -1.10
N PRO A 110 -14.59 -1.97 -1.11
CA PRO A 110 -15.19 -3.30 -1.06
C PRO A 110 -14.79 -4.20 -2.23
N VAL A 111 -14.41 -3.60 -3.37
CA VAL A 111 -13.89 -4.31 -4.55
C VAL A 111 -12.38 -4.56 -4.51
N GLY A 112 -11.74 -4.21 -3.40
CA GLY A 112 -10.35 -4.55 -3.12
C GLY A 112 -9.30 -3.60 -3.68
N VAL A 113 -9.69 -2.38 -4.06
CA VAL A 113 -8.78 -1.34 -4.55
C VAL A 113 -8.29 -0.49 -3.37
N ASP A 114 -7.00 -0.21 -3.33
CA ASP A 114 -6.40 0.68 -2.32
C ASP A 114 -6.69 2.15 -2.66
N HIS A 115 -7.10 2.92 -1.65
CA HIS A 115 -7.36 4.35 -1.70
C HIS A 115 -6.56 5.07 -0.61
N PHE A 116 -6.25 6.34 -0.84
CA PHE A 116 -5.49 7.18 0.07
C PHE A 116 -6.29 8.45 0.37
N CYS A 117 -6.39 8.83 1.64
CA CYS A 117 -7.04 10.06 2.04
C CYS A 117 -6.20 10.87 3.03
N SER A 118 -6.51 12.16 3.11
CA SER A 118 -5.87 13.09 4.03
C SER A 118 -6.26 12.80 5.48
N ILE A 119 -5.45 13.29 6.43
CA ILE A 119 -5.79 13.24 7.86
C ILE A 119 -7.15 13.88 8.14
N GLY A 120 -7.43 15.04 7.53
CA GLY A 120 -8.71 15.74 7.73
C GLY A 120 -9.93 14.96 7.27
N GLN A 121 -9.81 14.20 6.18
CA GLN A 121 -10.89 13.28 5.74
C GLN A 121 -11.02 12.11 6.71
N ALA A 122 -9.90 11.52 7.12
CA ALA A 122 -9.89 10.37 8.02
C ALA A 122 -10.42 10.68 9.43
N GLN A 123 -10.35 11.93 9.87
CA GLN A 123 -10.98 12.41 11.12
C GLN A 123 -12.51 12.30 11.13
N LEU A 124 -13.13 12.23 9.95
CA LEU A 124 -14.58 12.16 9.79
C LEU A 124 -15.11 10.74 9.59
N LEU A 125 -14.22 9.74 9.55
CA LEU A 125 -14.61 8.33 9.42
C LEU A 125 -15.39 7.87 10.64
N GLN A 126 -16.36 7.00 10.40
CA GLN A 126 -17.17 6.36 11.44
C GLN A 126 -17.02 4.84 11.34
N LYS A 127 -16.89 4.18 12.48
CA LYS A 127 -16.90 2.71 12.52
C LYS A 127 -18.29 2.18 12.20
N VAL A 128 -18.34 1.08 11.43
CA VAL A 128 -19.56 0.31 11.15
C VAL A 128 -19.88 -0.63 12.32
#